data_AF-A0A417E7S3-F1
#
_entry.id   AF-A0A417E7S3-F1
#
_cell.length_a   1.000
_cell.length_b   1.000
_cell.length_c   1.000
_cell.angle_alpha   90.00
_cell.angle_beta   90.00
_cell.angle_gamma   90.00
#
_symmetry.space_group_name_H-M   'P 1'
#
loop_
_entity.id
_entity.type
_entity.pdbx_description
1 polymer ?
#
loop_
_entity_poly.entity_id
_entity_poly.type
_entity_poly.pdbx_seq_one_letter_code
_entity_poly.pdbx_strand_id
1 'polypeptide(L)'
;MVEKIFDLAVHGRGAASITRILVEEKVPTPGWLNYERYGTFANIYAGAPAEKAYAWTIAQVKSILKEETYIGHSVHNKQSNISFKNKKKVRKPQEEWYRVENTHEAIISEEVFQKVQELIASRRRKRRNGTTQIFAGLIKCADCGWSLAYGENKQNKNPYGYYHCSKNGQGLRQCSMHYIR
;
A
#
# COMPACT_ATOMS: atom_id res chain seq x y z
N MET A 1 -18.79 1.96 -3.21
CA MET A 1 -17.59 2.12 -2.34
C MET A 1 -16.30 1.87 -3.11
N VAL A 2 -16.12 0.68 -3.70
CA VAL A 2 -14.90 0.34 -4.44
C VAL A 2 -14.70 1.25 -5.65
N GLU A 3 -15.74 1.49 -6.45
CA GLU A 3 -15.68 2.42 -7.60
C GLU A 3 -15.17 3.80 -7.20
N LYS A 4 -15.66 4.36 -6.09
CA LYS A 4 -15.19 5.64 -5.54
C LYS A 4 -13.68 5.63 -5.23
N ILE A 5 -13.16 4.53 -4.69
CA ILE A 5 -11.72 4.40 -4.40
C ILE A 5 -10.90 4.42 -5.69
N PHE A 6 -11.36 3.71 -6.72
CA PHE A 6 -10.70 3.69 -8.03
C PHE A 6 -10.81 5.03 -8.75
N ASP A 7 -11.98 5.68 -8.71
CA ASP A 7 -12.20 7.02 -9.27
C ASP A 7 -11.24 8.05 -8.66
N LEU A 8 -11.15 8.10 -7.32
CA LEU A 8 -10.20 8.98 -6.64
C LEU A 8 -8.74 8.67 -7.04
N ALA A 9 -8.40 7.40 -7.23
CA ALA A 9 -7.06 6.98 -7.64
C ALA A 9 -6.74 7.42 -9.08
N VAL A 10 -7.69 7.28 -10.01
CA VAL A 10 -7.59 7.76 -11.40
C VAL A 10 -7.38 9.27 -11.44
N HIS A 11 -8.04 10.03 -10.55
CA HIS A 11 -7.83 11.47 -10.35
C HIS A 11 -6.51 11.82 -9.62
N GLY A 12 -5.57 10.87 -9.52
CA GLY A 12 -4.21 11.09 -9.02
C GLY A 12 -4.09 11.13 -7.49
N ARG A 13 -5.17 10.87 -6.73
CA ARG A 13 -5.09 10.79 -5.27
C ARG A 13 -4.32 9.54 -4.84
N GLY A 14 -3.37 9.72 -3.91
CA GLY A 14 -2.63 8.60 -3.34
C GLY A 14 -3.41 7.90 -2.23
N ALA A 15 -3.07 6.65 -1.91
CA ALA A 15 -3.78 5.87 -0.89
C ALA A 15 -3.99 6.60 0.45
N ALA A 16 -2.98 7.36 0.92
CA ALA A 16 -3.12 8.16 2.15
C ALA A 16 -4.15 9.31 2.03
N SER A 17 -4.20 9.95 0.86
CA SER A 17 -5.21 10.99 0.59
C SER A 17 -6.60 10.38 0.48
N ILE A 18 -6.72 9.22 -0.18
CA ILE A 18 -7.99 8.49 -0.32
C ILE A 18 -8.49 8.07 1.06
N THR A 19 -7.63 7.48 1.91
CA THR A 19 -7.97 7.13 3.29
C THR A 19 -8.54 8.32 4.06
N ARG A 20 -7.90 9.50 3.99
CA ARG A 20 -8.40 10.70 4.67
C ARG A 20 -9.79 11.11 4.19
N ILE A 21 -10.02 11.11 2.87
CA ILE A 21 -11.33 11.43 2.27
C ILE A 21 -12.40 10.46 2.77
N LEU A 22 -12.12 9.15 2.76
CA LEU A 22 -13.08 8.13 3.22
C LEU A 22 -13.45 8.30 4.70
N VAL A 23 -12.48 8.66 5.55
CA VAL A 23 -12.72 8.92 6.98
C VAL A 23 -13.55 10.20 7.17
N GLU A 24 -13.22 11.27 6.45
CA GLU A 24 -13.90 12.57 6.52
C GLU A 24 -15.35 12.49 6.06
N GLU A 25 -15.61 11.74 4.99
CA GLU A 25 -16.95 11.48 4.46
C GLU A 25 -17.72 10.41 5.23
N LYS A 26 -17.14 9.83 6.28
CA LYS A 26 -17.72 8.73 7.07
C LYS A 26 -18.19 7.56 6.20
N VAL A 27 -17.35 7.10 5.27
CA VAL A 27 -17.62 5.90 4.48
C VAL A 27 -17.30 4.65 5.33
N PRO A 28 -18.25 3.73 5.57
CA PRO A 28 -17.99 2.54 6.38
C PRO A 28 -16.98 1.60 5.71
N THR A 29 -16.18 0.92 6.53
CA THR A 29 -15.19 -0.05 6.04
C THR A 29 -15.87 -1.35 5.58
N PRO A 30 -15.29 -2.07 4.60
CA PRO A 30 -15.83 -3.36 4.17
C PRO A 30 -15.96 -4.38 5.32
N GLY A 31 -15.03 -4.33 6.28
CA GLY A 31 -15.08 -5.19 7.47
C GLY A 31 -16.30 -4.90 8.36
N TRP A 32 -16.62 -3.63 8.56
CA TRP A 32 -17.83 -3.21 9.29
C TRP A 32 -19.11 -3.63 8.56
N LEU A 33 -19.20 -3.39 7.26
CA LEU A 33 -20.37 -3.78 6.45
C LEU A 33 -20.62 -5.29 6.49
N ASN A 34 -19.56 -6.10 6.43
CA ASN A 34 -19.68 -7.55 6.55
C ASN A 34 -20.13 -7.98 7.96
N TYR A 35 -19.68 -7.28 9.00
CA TYR A 35 -20.11 -7.54 10.37
C TYR A 35 -21.61 -7.21 10.54
N GLU A 36 -22.07 -6.05 10.09
CA GLU A 36 -23.50 -5.68 10.12
C GLU A 36 -24.37 -6.66 9.34
N ARG A 37 -23.89 -7.14 8.18
CA ARG A 37 -24.67 -8.02 7.31
C ARG A 37 -24.77 -9.46 7.82
N TYR A 38 -23.68 -10.03 8.34
CA TYR A 38 -23.59 -11.46 8.63
C TYR A 38 -23.42 -11.79 10.12
N GLY A 39 -23.09 -10.81 10.96
CA GLY A 39 -22.92 -10.93 12.43
C GLY A 39 -21.73 -11.79 12.90
N THR A 40 -21.29 -12.76 12.10
CA THR A 40 -20.23 -13.73 12.42
C THR A 40 -18.91 -13.41 11.73
N PHE A 41 -18.98 -12.77 10.57
CA PHE A 41 -17.81 -12.32 9.83
C PHE A 41 -17.25 -11.07 10.48
N ALA A 42 -15.93 -11.02 10.72
CA ALA A 42 -15.26 -9.91 11.38
C ALA A 42 -15.74 -9.61 12.83
N ASN A 43 -15.84 -10.64 13.67
CA ASN A 43 -16.12 -10.54 15.12
C ASN A 43 -15.22 -9.55 15.91
N ILE A 44 -14.13 -9.05 15.32
CA ILE A 44 -13.34 -7.96 15.89
C ILE A 44 -14.15 -6.67 16.14
N TYR A 45 -15.33 -6.55 15.53
CA TYR A 45 -16.26 -5.43 15.71
C TYR A 45 -17.34 -5.70 16.77
N ALA A 46 -17.40 -6.89 17.37
CA ALA A 46 -18.33 -7.18 18.46
C ALA A 46 -18.06 -6.26 19.67
N GLY A 47 -19.08 -5.49 20.08
CA GLY A 47 -18.96 -4.50 21.15
C GLY A 47 -18.08 -3.28 20.81
N ALA A 48 -17.72 -3.09 19.54
CA ALA A 48 -16.95 -1.93 19.11
C ALA A 48 -17.82 -0.66 19.08
N PRO A 49 -17.26 0.52 19.42
CA PRO A 49 -17.95 1.78 19.22
C PRO A 49 -18.19 2.04 17.73
N ALA A 50 -19.27 2.74 17.41
CA ALA A 50 -19.66 3.06 16.03
C ALA A 50 -18.58 3.83 15.24
N GLU A 51 -17.69 4.54 15.94
CA GLU A 51 -16.53 5.22 15.35
C GLU A 51 -15.58 4.26 14.60
N LYS A 52 -15.49 2.99 15.03
CA LYS A 52 -14.67 1.99 14.34
C LYS A 52 -15.20 1.63 12.96
N ALA A 53 -16.46 1.94 12.65
CA ALA A 53 -17.05 1.73 11.33
C ALA A 53 -16.24 2.44 10.23
N TYR A 54 -15.69 3.61 10.55
CA TYR A 54 -15.02 4.51 9.60
C TYR A 54 -13.49 4.45 9.70
N ALA A 55 -12.93 3.52 10.48
CA ALA A 55 -11.51 3.41 10.75
C ALA A 55 -10.72 2.82 9.57
N TRP A 56 -10.67 3.55 8.45
CA TRP A 56 -9.89 3.17 7.29
C TRP A 56 -8.39 3.25 7.53
N THR A 57 -7.70 2.20 7.12
CA THR A 57 -6.23 2.17 7.09
C THR A 57 -5.72 2.34 5.67
N ILE A 58 -4.52 2.92 5.54
CA ILE A 58 -3.83 3.02 4.24
C ILE A 58 -3.58 1.63 3.64
N ALA A 59 -3.35 0.62 4.49
CA ALA A 59 -3.14 -0.76 4.07
C ALA A 59 -4.39 -1.35 3.39
N GLN A 60 -5.59 -1.11 3.94
CA GLN A 60 -6.84 -1.54 3.32
C GLN A 60 -7.03 -0.92 1.94
N VAL A 61 -6.88 0.41 1.82
CA VAL A 61 -7.01 1.10 0.52
C VAL A 61 -5.99 0.56 -0.50
N LYS A 62 -4.73 0.36 -0.09
CA LYS A 62 -3.71 -0.24 -0.95
C LYS A 62 -4.03 -1.67 -1.37
N SER A 63 -4.65 -2.45 -0.50
CA SER A 63 -5.07 -3.81 -0.82
C SER A 63 -6.19 -3.80 -1.85
N ILE A 64 -7.18 -2.89 -1.69
CA ILE A 64 -8.29 -2.75 -2.62
C ILE A 64 -7.78 -2.37 -4.01
N LEU A 65 -6.93 -1.35 -4.09
CA LEU A 65 -6.39 -0.86 -5.36
C LEU A 65 -5.50 -1.87 -6.10
N LYS A 66 -5.09 -2.98 -5.47
CA LYS A 66 -4.22 -4.00 -6.07
C LYS A 66 -4.91 -5.35 -6.32
N GLU A 67 -6.15 -5.50 -5.87
CA GLU A 67 -6.83 -6.77 -5.93
C GLU A 67 -7.55 -6.93 -7.27
N GLU A 68 -7.19 -7.96 -8.02
CA GLU A 68 -7.74 -8.24 -9.36
C GLU A 68 -9.17 -8.78 -9.30
N THR A 69 -9.67 -9.12 -8.11
CA THR A 69 -11.08 -9.47 -7.92
C THR A 69 -12.01 -8.37 -8.41
N TYR A 70 -11.62 -7.09 -8.34
CA TYR A 70 -12.49 -6.02 -8.81
C TYR A 70 -12.62 -5.93 -10.34
N ILE A 71 -11.74 -6.58 -11.10
CA ILE A 71 -11.84 -6.75 -12.55
C ILE A 71 -12.41 -8.13 -12.96
N GLY A 72 -13.06 -8.83 -12.02
CA GLY A 72 -13.70 -10.11 -12.30
C GLY A 72 -12.73 -11.31 -12.34
N HIS A 73 -11.50 -11.18 -11.85
CA HIS A 73 -10.54 -12.28 -11.80
C HIS A 73 -10.47 -12.95 -10.43
N SER A 74 -10.06 -14.21 -10.39
CA SER A 74 -9.77 -14.92 -9.15
C SER A 74 -8.30 -15.33 -9.09
N VAL A 75 -7.63 -14.94 -8.01
CA VAL A 75 -6.22 -15.24 -7.79
C VAL A 75 -6.05 -16.04 -6.49
N HIS A 76 -5.61 -17.29 -6.63
CA HIS A 76 -5.44 -18.24 -5.53
C HIS A 76 -3.96 -18.54 -5.26
N ASN A 77 -3.69 -19.27 -4.17
CA ASN A 77 -2.33 -19.70 -3.79
C ASN A 77 -1.33 -18.54 -3.55
N LYS A 78 -1.82 -17.37 -3.08
CA LYS A 78 -0.97 -16.21 -2.76
C LYS A 78 -0.02 -16.43 -1.57
N GLN A 79 -0.37 -17.37 -0.67
CA GLN A 79 0.35 -17.63 0.59
C GLN A 79 0.29 -19.10 0.97
N SER A 80 1.33 -19.59 1.65
CA SER A 80 1.37 -20.92 2.29
C SER A 80 2.00 -20.85 3.68
N ASN A 81 1.94 -21.95 4.42
CA ASN A 81 2.68 -22.08 5.67
C ASN A 81 4.13 -22.51 5.37
N ILE A 82 5.08 -22.15 6.24
CA ILE A 82 6.48 -22.60 6.14
C ILE A 82 6.54 -24.13 6.10
N SER A 83 5.79 -24.78 6.98
CA SER A 83 5.67 -26.24 6.99
C SER A 83 4.38 -26.65 7.69
N PHE A 84 4.09 -27.95 7.67
CA PHE A 84 2.96 -28.48 8.45
C PHE A 84 3.09 -28.18 9.94
N LYS A 85 4.32 -28.20 10.49
CA LYS A 85 4.62 -27.95 11.92
C LYS A 85 4.69 -26.45 12.24
N ASN A 86 5.11 -25.63 11.27
CA ASN A 86 5.23 -24.19 11.45
C ASN A 86 4.16 -23.45 10.62
N LYS A 87 3.08 -23.05 11.30
CA LYS A 87 1.93 -22.34 10.71
C LYS A 87 2.20 -20.87 10.38
N LYS A 88 3.46 -20.41 10.46
CA LYS A 88 3.83 -19.07 10.01
C LYS A 88 3.55 -18.96 8.50
N LYS A 89 2.75 -17.97 8.13
CA LYS A 89 2.39 -17.69 6.73
C LYS A 89 3.54 -17.00 5.99
N VAL A 90 3.82 -17.47 4.79
CA VAL A 90 4.80 -16.90 3.85
C VAL A 90 4.10 -16.60 2.55
N ARG A 91 4.44 -15.46 1.94
CA ARG A 91 3.96 -15.10 0.60
C ARG A 91 4.70 -15.90 -0.45
N LYS A 92 3.95 -16.43 -1.41
CA LYS A 92 4.51 -17.15 -2.55
C LYS A 92 4.91 -16.18 -3.67
N PRO A 93 5.92 -16.53 -4.49
CA PRO A 93 6.22 -15.81 -5.72
C PRO A 93 5.00 -15.81 -6.66
N GLN A 94 4.87 -14.78 -7.50
CA GLN A 94 3.67 -14.57 -8.33
C GLN A 94 3.49 -15.67 -9.39
N GLU A 95 4.59 -16.28 -9.80
CA GLU A 95 4.65 -17.38 -10.75
C GLU A 95 3.96 -18.65 -10.24
N GLU A 96 3.82 -18.80 -8.91
CA GLU A 96 3.06 -19.89 -8.29
C GLU A 96 1.57 -19.56 -8.12
N TRP A 97 1.13 -18.33 -8.41
CA TRP A 97 -0.26 -17.95 -8.19
C TRP A 97 -1.15 -18.51 -9.29
N TYR A 98 -2.28 -19.09 -8.91
CA TYR A 98 -3.28 -19.53 -9.88
C TYR A 98 -4.20 -18.36 -10.19
N ARG A 99 -4.09 -17.80 -11.39
CA ARG A 99 -4.93 -16.71 -11.90
C ARG A 99 -5.95 -17.28 -12.87
N VAL A 100 -7.23 -17.08 -12.57
CA VAL A 100 -8.35 -17.42 -13.44
C VAL A 100 -9.08 -16.13 -13.79
N GLU A 101 -9.23 -15.86 -15.07
CA GLU A 101 -9.86 -14.64 -15.58
C GLU A 101 -11.39 -14.82 -15.68
N ASN A 102 -12.13 -13.71 -15.64
CA ASN A 102 -13.58 -13.64 -15.86
C ASN A 102 -14.43 -14.63 -15.04
N THR A 103 -14.11 -14.79 -13.75
CA THR A 103 -14.85 -15.67 -12.84
C THR A 103 -16.15 -15.08 -12.32
N HIS A 104 -16.29 -13.75 -12.36
CA HIS A 104 -17.49 -13.03 -11.92
C HIS A 104 -17.57 -11.65 -12.58
N GLU A 105 -18.72 -10.99 -12.45
CA GLU A 105 -18.95 -9.64 -12.97
C GLU A 105 -17.95 -8.64 -12.36
N ALA A 106 -17.29 -7.89 -13.23
CA ALA A 106 -16.30 -6.89 -12.83
C ALA A 106 -16.98 -5.64 -12.25
N ILE A 107 -16.42 -5.12 -11.16
CA ILE A 107 -16.86 -3.86 -10.54
C ILE A 107 -16.21 -2.65 -11.24
N ILE A 108 -15.04 -2.84 -11.83
CA ILE A 108 -14.29 -1.83 -12.59
C ILE A 108 -13.78 -2.43 -13.89
N SER A 109 -13.63 -1.59 -14.92
CA SER A 109 -13.02 -2.04 -16.17
C SER A 109 -11.52 -2.35 -15.98
N GLU A 110 -11.02 -3.28 -16.80
CA GLU A 110 -9.61 -3.64 -16.79
C GLU A 110 -8.72 -2.43 -17.13
N GLU A 111 -9.15 -1.58 -18.05
CA GLU A 111 -8.46 -0.34 -18.41
C GLU A 111 -8.27 0.60 -17.21
N VAL A 112 -9.30 0.79 -16.40
CA VAL A 112 -9.23 1.61 -15.18
C VAL A 112 -8.26 1.00 -14.18
N PHE A 113 -8.30 -0.32 -14.00
CA PHE A 113 -7.40 -1.03 -13.10
C PHE A 113 -5.93 -0.89 -13.53
N GLN A 114 -5.64 -1.13 -14.81
CA GLN A 114 -4.29 -1.02 -15.37
C GLN A 114 -3.75 0.41 -15.23
N LYS A 115 -4.55 1.42 -15.58
CA LYS A 115 -4.21 2.84 -15.39
C LYS A 115 -3.88 3.15 -13.92
N VAL A 116 -4.65 2.60 -12.98
CA VAL A 116 -4.38 2.76 -11.55
C VAL A 116 -3.06 2.08 -11.14
N GLN A 117 -2.75 0.88 -11.66
CA GLN A 117 -1.46 0.24 -11.40
C GLN A 117 -0.28 1.08 -11.89
N GLU A 118 -0.39 1.66 -13.10
CA GLU A 118 0.62 2.57 -13.65
C GLU A 118 0.78 3.83 -12.80
N LEU A 119 -0.32 4.44 -12.36
CA LEU A 119 -0.29 5.59 -11.46
C LEU A 119 0.34 5.25 -10.09
N ILE A 120 0.13 4.04 -9.59
CA ILE A 120 0.77 3.56 -8.37
C ILE A 120 2.28 3.38 -8.58
N ALA A 121 2.70 2.78 -9.70
CA ALA A 121 4.11 2.52 -10.03
C ALA A 121 4.91 3.79 -10.33
N SER A 122 4.29 4.75 -11.02
CA SER A 122 4.88 6.05 -11.35
C SER A 122 4.94 7.00 -10.16
N ARG A 123 4.12 6.80 -9.13
CA ARG A 123 4.07 7.70 -7.97
C ARG A 123 5.42 7.76 -7.25
N ARG A 124 5.95 8.97 -7.12
CA ARG A 124 7.18 9.27 -6.37
C ARG A 124 6.83 9.86 -5.01
N ARG A 125 7.65 9.59 -4.00
CA ARG A 125 7.43 10.13 -2.65
C ARG A 125 7.77 11.62 -2.63
N LYS A 126 6.77 12.46 -2.36
CA LYS A 126 6.99 13.89 -2.08
C LYS A 126 7.60 14.07 -0.69
N ARG A 127 8.46 15.07 -0.54
CA ARG A 127 8.94 15.54 0.76
C ARG A 127 7.85 16.32 1.50
N ARG A 128 8.09 16.57 2.79
CA ARG A 128 7.23 17.42 3.63
C ARG A 128 7.08 18.85 3.08
N ASN A 129 8.12 19.39 2.43
CA ASN A 129 8.10 20.70 1.77
C ASN A 129 7.50 20.66 0.35
N GLY A 130 6.84 19.56 -0.04
CA GLY A 130 6.18 19.43 -1.34
C GLY A 130 7.10 19.11 -2.51
N THR A 131 8.42 19.23 -2.36
CA THR A 131 9.36 18.95 -3.45
C THR A 131 9.51 17.44 -3.67
N THR A 132 9.69 17.07 -4.94
CA THR A 132 10.01 15.70 -5.35
C THR A 132 11.43 15.70 -5.86
N GLN A 133 12.20 14.68 -5.49
CA GLN A 133 13.61 14.62 -5.88
C GLN A 133 13.77 13.67 -7.03
N ILE A 134 14.73 13.97 -7.90
CA ILE A 134 14.91 13.28 -9.18
C ILE A 134 15.06 11.76 -9.01
N PHE A 135 15.68 11.31 -7.91
CA PHE A 135 15.88 9.89 -7.62
C PHE A 135 14.90 9.31 -6.59
N ALA A 136 13.84 10.03 -6.22
CA ALA A 136 12.93 9.63 -5.14
C ALA A 136 12.24 8.28 -5.41
N GLY A 137 12.71 7.21 -4.78
CA GLY A 137 12.14 5.86 -4.93
C GLY A 137 12.78 5.01 -6.04
N LEU A 138 13.72 5.57 -6.81
CA LEU A 138 14.46 4.87 -7.86
C LEU A 138 15.70 4.18 -7.31
N ILE A 139 16.54 4.93 -6.61
CA ILE A 139 17.82 4.42 -6.10
C ILE A 139 17.65 3.48 -4.91
N LYS A 140 18.39 2.39 -4.93
CA LYS A 140 18.41 1.34 -3.89
C LYS A 140 19.78 1.28 -3.22
N CYS A 141 19.78 0.90 -1.96
CA CYS A 141 20.98 0.54 -1.21
C CYS A 141 21.53 -0.78 -1.76
N ALA A 142 22.82 -0.81 -2.10
CA ALA A 142 23.49 -2.02 -2.57
C ALA A 142 23.53 -3.10 -1.48
N ASP A 143 23.69 -2.72 -0.21
CA ASP A 143 23.86 -3.67 0.89
C ASP A 143 22.54 -4.33 1.33
N CYS A 144 21.44 -3.58 1.37
CA CYS A 144 20.17 -4.08 1.95
C CYS A 144 18.97 -4.05 0.99
N GLY A 145 19.15 -3.55 -0.23
CA GLY A 145 18.10 -3.46 -1.25
C GLY A 145 16.99 -2.45 -0.98
N TRP A 146 16.98 -1.78 0.18
CA TRP A 146 15.98 -0.76 0.50
C TRP A 146 16.23 0.53 -0.28
N SER A 147 15.17 1.31 -0.53
CA SER A 147 15.29 2.61 -1.19
C SER A 147 16.15 3.58 -0.38
N LEU A 148 16.97 4.40 -1.05
CA LEU A 148 17.68 5.49 -0.40
C LEU A 148 16.73 6.69 -0.19
N ALA A 149 16.87 7.38 0.94
CA ALA A 149 16.18 8.62 1.26
C ALA A 149 17.15 9.78 1.12
N TYR A 150 16.69 10.93 0.62
CA TYR A 150 17.55 12.13 0.62
C TYR A 150 17.35 12.95 1.87
N GLY A 151 18.47 13.39 2.44
CA GLY A 151 18.58 14.40 3.48
C GLY A 151 19.32 15.64 2.97
N GLU A 152 19.23 16.73 3.74
CA GLU A 152 20.01 17.94 3.50
C GLU A 152 20.82 18.22 4.75
N ASN A 153 22.12 18.43 4.59
CA ASN A 153 22.92 19.00 5.66
C ASN A 153 22.78 20.52 5.57
N LYS A 154 22.13 21.12 6.57
CA LYS A 154 21.95 22.58 6.70
C LYS A 154 22.83 23.20 7.79
N GLN A 155 23.60 22.39 8.52
CA GLN A 155 24.47 22.86 9.60
C GLN A 155 25.79 23.43 9.08
N ASN A 156 26.24 22.97 7.91
CA ASN A 156 27.47 23.46 7.29
C ASN A 156 27.29 24.82 6.61
N LYS A 157 28.38 25.61 6.56
CA LYS A 157 28.45 26.89 5.82
C LYS A 157 27.98 26.77 4.37
N ASN A 158 28.25 25.61 3.75
CA ASN A 158 27.74 25.25 2.42
C ASN A 158 26.81 24.03 2.53
N PRO A 159 25.48 24.23 2.50
CA PRO A 159 24.52 23.14 2.53
C PRO A 159 24.67 22.21 1.33
N TYR A 160 24.42 20.92 1.53
CA TYR A 160 24.39 19.93 0.45
C TYR A 160 23.33 18.86 0.68
N GLY A 161 22.76 18.38 -0.43
CA GLY A 161 21.90 17.21 -0.45
C GLY A 161 22.73 15.93 -0.44
N TYR A 162 22.20 14.87 0.15
CA TYR A 162 22.80 13.54 0.13
C TYR A 162 21.72 12.48 0.21
N TYR A 163 21.99 11.30 -0.31
CA TYR A 163 21.13 10.11 -0.23
C TYR A 163 21.70 9.12 0.77
N HIS A 164 20.92 8.70 1.75
CA HIS A 164 21.32 7.72 2.77
C HIS A 164 20.36 6.54 2.78
N CYS A 165 20.80 5.40 3.31
CA CYS A 165 19.95 4.23 3.42
C CYS A 165 18.76 4.47 4.35
N SER A 166 17.53 4.33 3.84
CA SER A 166 16.31 4.51 4.64
C SER A 166 16.21 3.51 5.79
N LYS A 167 16.76 2.30 5.61
CA LYS A 167 16.73 1.23 6.61
C LYS A 167 17.66 1.53 7.78
N ASN A 168 18.85 2.07 7.50
CA ASN A 168 19.74 2.60 8.53
C ASN A 168 19.12 3.83 9.23
N GLY A 169 18.51 4.74 8.46
CA GLY A 169 17.86 5.96 8.99
C GLY A 169 16.69 5.73 9.94
N GLN A 170 16.14 4.51 10.03
CA GLN A 170 15.12 4.15 11.03
C GLN A 170 15.68 3.85 12.43
N GLY A 171 17.01 3.79 12.59
CA GLY A 171 17.63 3.50 13.89
C GLY A 171 17.56 2.04 14.33
N LEU A 172 17.01 1.15 13.50
CA LEU A 172 16.89 -0.29 13.78
C LEU A 172 18.22 -1.07 13.61
N ARG A 173 19.31 -0.39 13.21
CA ARG A 173 20.65 -0.97 12.96
C ARG A 173 20.66 -2.18 12.01
N GLN A 174 19.71 -2.23 11.07
CA GLN A 174 19.57 -3.31 10.09
C GLN A 174 20.35 -3.07 8.78
N CYS A 175 21.20 -2.03 8.76
CA CYS A 175 22.09 -1.66 7.67
C CYS A 175 23.19 -0.73 8.23
N SER A 176 24.30 -0.57 7.50
CA SER A 176 25.43 0.30 7.86
C SER A 176 25.15 1.78 7.55
N MET A 177 25.92 2.68 8.17
CA MET A 177 25.89 4.10 7.83
C MET A 177 26.68 4.35 6.55
N HIS A 178 25.98 4.71 5.48
CA HIS A 178 26.59 5.14 4.21
C HIS A 178 25.67 6.16 3.52
N TYR A 179 26.27 6.99 2.66
CA TYR A 179 25.54 7.97 1.85
C TYR A 179 26.23 8.24 0.51
N ILE A 180 25.44 8.75 -0.44
CA ILE A 180 25.87 9.23 -1.75
C ILE A 180 25.62 10.74 -1.78
N ARG A 181 26.57 11.53 -2.28
CA ARG A 181 26.46 12.98 -2.39
C ARG A 181 26.39 13.40 -3.85
#